data_AF-F6AJ41-F1
#
_entry.id   AF-F6AJ41-F1
#
_cell.length_a   1.000
_cell.length_b   1.000
_cell.length_c   1.000
_cell.angle_alpha   90.00
_cell.angle_beta   90.00
_cell.angle_gamma   90.00
#
_symmetry.space_group_name_H-M   'P 1'
#
loop_
_entity.id
_entity.type
_entity.pdbx_description
1 polymer ?
#
loop_
_entity_poly.entity_id
_entity_poly.type
_entity_poly.pdbx_seq_one_letter_code
_entity_poly.pdbx_strand_id
1 'polypeptide(L)' 'MSQHDDKQHWSLESLTKAYQQGYMAGLAGNASDSLPFADSIPAAAWEAGWVDGEGQRRLSAEKLNRSPHAKKRA' A
#
# COMPACT_ATOMS: atom_id res chain seq x y z
N MET A 1 -14.32 27.53 29.70
CA MET A 1 -14.49 27.35 28.24
C MET A 1 -13.68 26.14 27.83
N SER A 2 -14.33 24.98 27.71
CA SER A 2 -13.67 23.73 27.32
C SER A 2 -13.40 23.78 25.83
N GLN A 3 -12.16 24.13 25.47
CA GLN A 3 -11.69 24.03 24.10
C GLN A 3 -11.75 22.56 23.72
N HIS A 4 -12.68 22.23 22.84
CA HIS A 4 -12.75 20.94 22.21
C HIS A 4 -11.47 20.77 21.38
N ASP A 5 -10.48 20.10 21.94
CA ASP A 5 -9.35 19.54 21.20
C ASP A 5 -9.89 18.32 20.44
N ASP A 6 -10.80 18.54 19.49
CA ASP A 6 -11.17 17.58 18.43
C ASP A 6 -10.04 17.51 17.39
N LYS A 7 -8.79 17.51 17.87
CA LYS A 7 -7.62 17.24 17.07
C LYS A 7 -7.74 15.78 16.70
N GLN A 8 -7.88 15.46 15.42
CA GLN A 8 -7.82 14.08 14.98
C GLN A 8 -6.48 13.47 15.41
N HIS A 9 -6.47 12.79 16.55
CA HIS A 9 -5.29 12.14 17.10
C HIS A 9 -5.08 10.84 16.31
N TRP A 10 -4.44 10.93 15.14
CA TRP A 10 -4.01 9.74 14.42
C TRP A 10 -2.93 9.04 15.23
N SER A 11 -3.29 7.93 15.86
CA SER A 11 -2.32 7.10 16.55
C SER A 11 -1.37 6.47 15.54
N LEU A 12 -0.14 6.19 15.96
CA LEU A 12 0.81 5.43 15.14
C LEU A 12 0.21 4.12 14.64
N GLU A 13 -0.60 3.47 15.48
CA GLU A 13 -1.31 2.25 15.11
C GLU A 13 -2.31 2.48 13.97
N SER A 14 -3.06 3.58 13.98
CA SER A 14 -4.01 3.92 12.90
C SER A 14 -3.30 4.17 11.56
N LEU A 15 -2.16 4.86 11.58
CA LEU A 15 -1.35 5.10 10.38
C LEU A 15 -0.69 3.81 9.89
N THR A 16 -0.21 2.97 10.81
CA THR A 16 0.36 1.66 10.48
C THR A 16 -0.68 0.75 9.81
N LYS A 17 -1.91 0.74 10.33
CA LYS A 17 -3.03 -0.01 9.72
C LYS A 17 -3.35 0.52 8.32
N ALA A 18 -3.43 1.83 8.14
CA ALA A 18 -3.67 2.43 6.83
C ALA A 18 -2.58 2.02 5.83
N TYR A 19 -1.30 2.14 6.22
CA TYR A 19 -0.18 1.68 5.40
C TYR A 19 -0.26 0.19 5.05
N GLN A 20 -0.52 -0.68 6.02
CA GLN A 20 -0.63 -2.12 5.78
C GLN A 20 -1.80 -2.45 4.83
N GLN A 21 -2.93 -1.77 4.98
CA GLN A 21 -4.08 -1.94 4.08
C GLN A 21 -3.74 -1.51 2.65
N GLY A 22 -3.05 -0.37 2.50
CA GLY A 22 -2.55 0.09 1.20
C GLY A 22 -1.60 -0.90 0.56
N TYR A 23 -0.62 -1.38 1.32
CA TYR A 23 0.35 -2.38 0.87
C TYR A 23 -0.30 -3.65 0.35
N MET A 24 -1.29 -4.18 1.06
CA MET A 24 -2.04 -5.35 0.62
C MET A 24 -2.87 -5.08 -0.64
N ALA A 25 -3.47 -3.89 -0.77
CA ALA A 25 -4.21 -3.50 -1.96
C ALA A 25 -3.29 -3.38 -3.20
N GLY A 26 -2.10 -2.81 -3.03
CA GLY A 26 -1.08 -2.70 -4.09
C GLY A 26 -0.56 -4.08 -4.52
N LEU A 27 -0.33 -4.99 -3.56
CA LEU A 27 0.05 -6.37 -3.86
C LEU A 27 -1.04 -7.14 -4.63
N ALA A 28 -2.31 -6.86 -4.35
CA ALA A 28 -3.43 -7.46 -5.06
C ALA A 28 -3.63 -6.87 -6.48
N GLY A 29 -2.99 -5.74 -6.80
CA GLY A 29 -3.19 -5.02 -8.05
C GLY A 29 -4.52 -4.26 -8.11
N ASN A 30 -5.11 -3.93 -6.95
CA ASN A 30 -6.32 -3.12 -6.88
C ASN A 30 -6.01 -1.66 -7.21
N ALA A 31 -6.96 -0.96 -7.84
CA ALA A 31 -6.83 0.47 -8.12
C ALA A 31 -6.87 1.32 -6.83
N SER A 32 -6.14 2.43 -6.82
CA SER A 32 -6.12 3.39 -5.70
C SER A 32 -7.39 4.24 -5.58
N ASP A 33 -8.27 4.21 -6.58
CA ASP A 33 -9.42 5.13 -6.69
C ASP A 33 -10.52 4.91 -5.65
N SER A 34 -10.54 3.79 -4.92
CA SER A 34 -11.53 3.51 -3.88
C SER A 34 -10.99 3.76 -2.47
N LEU A 35 -10.33 4.90 -2.27
CA LEU A 35 -9.82 5.30 -0.96
C LEU A 35 -10.99 5.62 -0.01
N PRO A 36 -11.11 4.94 1.14
CA PRO A 36 -12.12 5.29 2.15
C PRO A 36 -11.76 6.57 2.92
N PHE A 37 -10.58 7.12 2.70
CA PHE A 37 -10.06 8.32 3.37
C PHE A 37 -10.02 9.47 2.37
N ALA A 38 -10.78 10.54 2.63
CA ALA A 38 -10.60 11.81 1.92
C ALA A 38 -9.36 12.54 2.47
N ASP A 39 -8.58 13.21 1.59
CA ASP A 39 -7.38 14.03 1.84
C ASP A 39 -6.96 14.17 3.32
N SER A 40 -6.36 13.12 3.87
CA SER A 40 -6.01 13.03 5.28
C SER A 40 -4.71 12.26 5.49
N ILE A 41 -4.07 12.44 6.64
CA ILE A 41 -2.81 11.75 6.96
C ILE A 41 -2.91 10.20 6.86
N PRO A 42 -4.03 9.54 7.24
CA PRO A 42 -4.23 8.13 6.96
C PRO A 42 -4.33 7.79 5.46
N ALA A 43 -4.89 8.69 4.64
CA ALA A 43 -4.90 8.52 3.18
C ALA A 43 -3.46 8.49 2.64
N ALA A 44 -2.62 9.43 3.06
CA ALA A 44 -1.22 9.47 2.67
C ALA A 44 -0.44 8.21 3.12
N ALA A 45 -0.70 7.72 4.34
CA ALA A 45 -0.10 6.48 4.83
C ALA A 45 -0.55 5.26 4.00
N TRP A 46 -1.83 5.20 3.65
CA TRP A 46 -2.38 4.15 2.78
C TRP A 46 -1.77 4.20 1.38
N GLU A 47 -1.68 5.38 0.78
CA GLU A 47 -1.09 5.55 -0.56
C GLU A 47 0.38 5.14 -0.60
N ALA A 48 1.16 5.52 0.41
CA ALA A 48 2.55 5.09 0.53
C ALA A 48 2.65 3.55 0.56
N GLY A 49 1.81 2.89 1.36
CA GLY A 49 1.72 1.44 1.38
C GLY A 49 1.36 0.85 0.02
N TRP A 50 0.35 1.41 -0.65
CA TRP A 50 -0.11 0.95 -1.96
C TRP A 50 0.98 1.03 -3.03
N VAL A 51 1.71 2.16 -3.09
CA VAL A 51 2.83 2.35 -4.02
C VAL A 51 3.91 1.29 -3.78
N ASP A 52 4.27 1.03 -2.52
CA ASP A 52 5.27 0.01 -2.16
C ASP A 52 4.80 -1.41 -2.51
N GLY A 53 3.52 -1.73 -2.27
CA GLY A 53 2.92 -3.01 -2.61
C GLY A 53 2.88 -3.26 -4.12
N GLU A 54 2.46 -2.25 -4.89
CA GLU A 54 2.43 -2.30 -6.36
C GLU A 54 3.84 -2.46 -6.93
N GLY A 55 4.82 -1.73 -6.39
CA GLY A 55 6.22 -1.89 -6.73
C GLY A 55 6.72 -3.32 -6.48
N GLN A 56 6.40 -3.90 -5.32
CA GLN A 56 6.77 -5.27 -4.98
C GLN A 56 6.13 -6.30 -5.92
N ARG A 57 4.84 -6.14 -6.24
CA ARG A 57 4.12 -6.98 -7.21
C ARG A 57 4.79 -6.96 -8.59
N ARG A 58 5.14 -5.77 -9.08
CA ARG A 58 5.85 -5.58 -10.38
C ARG A 58 7.23 -6.23 -10.37
N LEU A 59 8.01 -6.02 -9.31
CA LEU A 59 9.33 -6.63 -9.16
C LEU A 59 9.23 -8.16 -9.12
N SER A 60 8.23 -8.70 -8.41
CA SER A 60 7.97 -10.14 -8.36
C SER A 60 7.57 -10.71 -9.73
N ALA A 61 6.74 -9.99 -10.49
CA ALA A 61 6.41 -10.36 -11.87
C ALA A 61 7.63 -10.31 -12.80
N GLU A 62 8.50 -9.31 -12.65
CA GLU A 62 9.73 -9.21 -13.43
C GLU A 62 10.74 -10.30 -13.08
N LYS A 63 10.90 -10.65 -11.80
CA LYS A 63 11.73 -11.78 -11.37
C LYS A 63 11.24 -13.11 -11.95
N LEU A 64 9.93 -13.30 -12.01
CA LEU A 64 9.35 -14.46 -12.67
C LEU A 64 9.66 -14.47 -14.18
N ASN A 65 9.54 -13.31 -14.84
CA ASN A 65 9.80 -13.20 -16.29
C ASN A 65 11.30 -13.29 -16.65
N ARG A 66 12.17 -12.90 -15.73
CA ARG A 66 13.63 -13.05 -15.83
C ARG A 66 14.13 -14.46 -15.49
N SER A 67 13.29 -15.36 -14.98
CA SER A 67 13.62 -16.78 -14.97
C SER A 67 13.56 -17.27 -16.42
N PRO A 68 14.72 -17.51 -17.07
CA PRO A 68 14.67 -18.06 -18.41
C PRO A 68 14.05 -19.45 -18.28
N HIS A 69 13.25 -19.80 -19.27
CA HIS A 69 13.03 -21.18 -19.64
C HIS A 69 14.24 -22.05 -19.27
N ALA A 70 14.08 -22.89 -18.25
CA ALA A 70 14.81 -24.15 -18.16
C ALA A 70 14.30 -25.04 -19.31
N LYS A 71 14.66 -24.70 -20.54
CA LYS A 71 14.55 -25.50 -21.76
C LYS A 71 15.90 -25.30 -22.45
N LYS A 72 16.68 -26.31 -22.78
CA LYS A 72 16.46 -27.74 -22.98
C LYS A 72 17.85 -28.38 -23.08
N ARG A 73 17.93 -29.65 -22.66
CA ARG A 73 18.68 -30.75 -23.31
C ARG A 73 20.17 -30.54 -23.63
N ALA A 74 21.01 -31.29 -22.92
CA ALA A 74 21.99 -32.19 -23.52
C ALA A 74 22.08 -33.44 -22.64
#